data_AF-A0A0Q2Y1D3-F1
#
_entry.id   AF-A0A0Q2Y1D3-F1
#
_cell.length_a   1.000
_cell.length_b   1.000
_cell.length_c   1.000
_cell.angle_alpha   90.00
_cell.angle_beta   90.00
_cell.angle_gamma   90.00
#
_symmetry.space_group_name_H-M   'P 1'
#
loop_
_entity.id
_entity.type
_entity.pdbx_description
1 polymer ?
#
loop_
_entity_poly.entity_id
_entity_poly.type
_entity_poly.pdbx_seq_one_letter_code
_entity_poly.pdbx_strand_id
1 'polypeptide(L)'
;MDLPSSPPRQRTPGRAALSNPDNRFDRITAEGVDDGWHMDDDLPVLRTSVTDEVPRSVITRNTSPDISFDRSINPYRGCEHGCIYCFARPSHAYLGLSPGLDFETRLIARPDAPALLAKELRARAYVPQTIAIGTNTDPYQPIERDRGIMRQILQVLSDFNHPVGIVTKGALISRDIDILAPMAAKGLARVGISITTLDNATSRAMEPRVPLPAARLRAIRQLTDAGIDVRVMVSPIVPALTDHEMERILAAAADAGAVAANSIVLRLPREVSGLFRDWVEQTYPDRAARIMARVRELHGGQDYDPAFGTRMTGQGEWARLIRQRFDLAARRLGLARHLPPLRCDLFAVPPQSGDQLSLF
;
A
#
# COMPACT_ATOMS: atom_id res chain seq x y z
N MET A 1 16.67 26.92 18.56
CA MET A 1 17.77 25.95 18.57
C MET A 1 17.08 24.66 18.95
N ASP A 2 16.59 23.94 17.94
CA ASP A 2 15.78 22.75 18.17
C ASP A 2 16.71 21.69 18.74
N LEU A 3 16.42 21.26 19.98
CA LEU A 3 17.14 20.16 20.60
C LEU A 3 16.91 18.92 19.72
N PRO A 4 17.96 18.11 19.46
CA PRO A 4 17.80 16.91 18.66
C PRO A 4 16.75 16.01 19.30
N SER A 5 15.84 15.49 18.46
CA SER A 5 14.87 14.46 18.83
C SER A 5 15.54 13.40 19.71
N SER A 6 14.92 13.07 20.84
CA SER A 6 15.39 12.06 21.81
C SER A 6 16.05 10.86 21.12
N PRO A 7 17.26 10.45 21.52
CA PRO A 7 17.92 9.31 20.91
C PRO A 7 17.03 8.06 21.03
N PRO A 8 16.94 7.23 19.97
CA PRO A 8 16.04 6.08 19.98
C PRO A 8 16.47 5.11 21.09
N ARG A 9 15.55 4.75 21.99
CA ARG A 9 15.78 3.78 23.09
C ARG A 9 15.99 2.34 22.61
N GLN A 10 15.93 2.12 21.29
CA GLN A 10 15.98 0.81 20.66
C GLN A 10 16.63 0.94 19.28
N ARG A 11 17.35 -0.09 18.86
CA ARG A 11 17.85 -0.20 17.48
C ARG A 11 16.68 -0.49 16.55
N THR A 12 16.64 0.19 15.41
CA THR A 12 15.56 0.08 14.42
C THR A 12 16.02 -0.50 13.06
N PRO A 13 16.77 -1.62 13.02
CA PRO A 13 17.21 -2.21 11.75
C PRO A 13 15.99 -2.65 10.92
N GLY A 14 16.01 -2.36 9.62
CA GLY A 14 14.93 -2.71 8.70
C GLY A 14 13.66 -1.88 8.89
N ARG A 15 13.78 -0.68 9.47
CA ARG A 15 12.73 0.31 9.67
C ARG A 15 13.02 1.56 8.84
N ALA A 16 11.99 2.21 8.31
CA ALA A 16 12.20 3.41 7.50
C ALA A 16 11.90 4.68 8.31
N ALA A 17 10.93 4.63 9.22
CA ALA A 17 10.69 5.74 10.13
C ALA A 17 11.87 5.88 11.11
N LEU A 18 12.38 7.11 11.22
CA LEU A 18 13.50 7.44 12.11
C LEU A 18 13.01 7.88 13.50
N SER A 19 11.74 8.23 13.60
CA SER A 19 11.10 8.76 14.81
C SER A 19 9.77 8.07 15.09
N ASN A 20 9.29 8.22 16.33
CA ASN A 20 7.99 7.72 16.79
C ASN A 20 7.19 8.89 17.40
N PRO A 21 6.69 9.84 16.59
CA PRO A 21 6.02 11.03 17.10
C PRO A 21 4.78 10.66 17.92
N ASP A 22 4.48 11.47 18.93
CA ASP A 22 3.29 11.29 19.74
C ASP A 22 2.00 11.32 18.90
N ASN A 23 0.96 10.69 19.42
CA ASN A 23 -0.32 10.63 18.76
C ASN A 23 -0.97 12.04 18.72
N ARG A 24 -1.41 12.47 17.53
CA ARG A 24 -2.09 13.76 17.34
C ARG A 24 -3.38 13.97 18.15
N PHE A 25 -3.96 12.92 18.73
CA PHE A 25 -5.18 12.99 19.55
C PHE A 25 -4.90 12.92 21.05
N ASP A 26 -3.64 12.66 21.45
CA ASP A 26 -3.27 12.63 22.86
C ASP A 26 -3.14 14.05 23.41
N ARG A 27 -3.54 14.23 24.66
CA ARG A 27 -3.47 15.52 25.36
C ARG A 27 -2.09 15.81 25.95
N ILE A 28 -1.27 14.77 26.08
CA ILE A 28 0.02 14.80 26.77
C ILE A 28 1.05 14.25 25.77
N THR A 29 2.13 14.99 25.59
CA THR A 29 3.30 14.57 24.82
C THR A 29 4.43 14.20 25.78
N ALA A 30 5.27 13.25 25.38
CA ALA A 30 6.40 12.81 26.17
C ALA A 30 7.70 12.98 25.37
N GLU A 31 8.66 13.68 25.95
CA GLU A 31 9.99 13.84 25.35
C GLU A 31 10.99 13.04 26.17
N GLY A 32 11.78 12.19 25.50
CA GLY A 32 12.90 11.50 26.13
C GLY A 32 14.06 12.47 26.29
N VAL A 33 14.51 12.70 27.52
CA VAL A 33 15.70 13.51 27.78
C VAL A 33 16.80 12.57 28.26
N ASP A 34 18.01 12.76 27.74
CA ASP A 34 19.20 12.12 28.27
C ASP A 34 19.44 12.66 29.69
N ASP A 35 19.43 11.77 30.68
CA ASP A 35 19.62 12.12 32.09
C ASP A 35 21.11 12.26 32.46
N GLY A 36 22.02 12.11 31.49
CA GLY A 36 23.47 12.24 31.66
C GLY A 36 24.13 10.98 32.21
N TRP A 37 23.37 9.90 32.42
CA TRP A 37 23.90 8.61 32.81
C TRP A 37 24.21 7.79 31.56
N HIS A 38 25.50 7.53 31.33
CA HIS A 38 25.93 6.67 30.24
C HIS A 38 25.31 5.27 30.37
N MET A 39 24.43 4.93 29.44
CA MET A 39 24.04 3.54 29.20
C MET A 39 25.12 2.88 28.34
N ASP A 40 25.94 2.01 28.93
CA ASP A 40 26.94 1.19 28.24
C ASP A 40 26.33 0.01 27.45
N ASP A 41 25.01 -0.03 27.28
CA ASP A 41 24.31 -1.20 26.73
C ASP A 41 23.99 -1.10 25.23
N ASP A 42 24.22 -2.20 24.52
CA ASP A 42 23.66 -2.46 23.20
C ASP A 42 22.12 -2.36 23.25
N LEU A 43 21.56 -1.27 22.73
CA LEU A 43 20.12 -1.03 22.73
C LEU A 43 19.37 -2.21 22.07
N PRO A 44 18.26 -2.71 22.66
CA PRO A 44 17.54 -3.84 22.10
C PRO A 44 16.92 -3.49 20.74
N VAL A 45 16.77 -4.49 19.88
CA VAL A 45 16.15 -4.33 18.56
C VAL A 45 14.63 -4.20 18.70
N LEU A 46 14.04 -3.16 18.11
CA LEU A 46 12.59 -2.99 18.03
C LEU A 46 11.96 -4.09 17.14
N ARG A 47 11.25 -5.02 17.78
CA ARG A 47 10.55 -6.14 17.11
C ARG A 47 9.12 -5.76 16.75
N THR A 48 8.61 -6.38 15.69
CA THR A 48 7.18 -6.29 15.35
C THR A 48 6.37 -7.12 16.35
N SER A 49 5.30 -6.53 16.86
CA SER A 49 4.25 -7.16 17.67
C SER A 49 2.93 -7.10 16.93
N VAL A 50 2.07 -8.09 17.19
CA VAL A 50 0.79 -8.25 16.49
C VAL A 50 -0.28 -8.55 17.52
N THR A 51 -1.37 -7.79 17.48
CA THR A 51 -2.58 -8.10 18.25
C THR A 51 -3.71 -8.49 17.32
N ASP A 52 -4.61 -9.34 17.79
CA ASP A 52 -5.77 -9.76 17.00
C ASP A 52 -6.96 -8.87 17.40
N GLU A 53 -7.66 -8.30 16.41
CA GLU A 53 -8.92 -7.59 16.63
C GLU A 53 -10.10 -8.44 16.14
N VAL A 54 -11.25 -8.29 16.81
CA VAL A 54 -12.53 -8.88 16.40
C VAL A 54 -13.38 -7.77 15.77
N PRO A 55 -13.34 -7.60 14.43
CA PRO A 55 -14.09 -6.54 13.78
C PRO A 55 -15.60 -6.85 13.79
N ARG A 56 -16.44 -5.81 13.79
CA ARG A 56 -17.90 -5.96 13.62
C ARG A 56 -18.33 -6.00 12.15
N SER A 57 -17.51 -5.41 11.28
CA SER A 57 -17.63 -5.44 9.83
C SER A 57 -16.25 -5.40 9.18
N VAL A 58 -16.16 -5.94 7.97
CA VAL A 58 -14.92 -6.03 7.20
C VAL A 58 -14.93 -5.11 5.98
N ILE A 59 -16.11 -4.88 5.36
CA ILE A 59 -16.24 -4.01 4.19
C ILE A 59 -16.29 -2.56 4.64
N THR A 60 -15.25 -1.79 4.29
CA THR A 60 -15.19 -0.33 4.54
C THR A 60 -15.59 0.43 3.28
N ARG A 61 -16.46 1.44 3.42
CA ARG A 61 -16.94 2.26 2.31
C ARG A 61 -16.29 3.65 2.24
N ASN A 62 -16.22 4.22 1.05
CA ASN A 62 -15.75 5.57 0.79
C ASN A 62 -16.55 6.23 -0.35
N THR A 63 -16.46 7.56 -0.44
CA THR A 63 -17.13 8.38 -1.46
C THR A 63 -16.14 9.25 -2.25
N SER A 64 -14.88 8.83 -2.32
CA SER A 64 -13.83 9.66 -2.92
C SER A 64 -13.95 9.68 -4.45
N PRO A 65 -13.92 10.87 -5.09
CA PRO A 65 -14.04 10.98 -6.54
C PRO A 65 -12.77 10.56 -7.31
N ASP A 66 -11.63 10.41 -6.62
CA ASP A 66 -10.34 10.10 -7.25
C ASP A 66 -10.07 8.60 -7.45
N ILE A 67 -10.92 7.73 -6.91
CA ILE A 67 -10.73 6.28 -6.94
C ILE A 67 -11.95 5.59 -7.54
N SER A 68 -11.69 4.51 -8.29
CA SER A 68 -12.71 3.80 -9.07
C SER A 68 -13.47 2.74 -8.27
N PHE A 69 -13.48 2.83 -6.93
CA PHE A 69 -14.12 1.85 -6.05
C PHE A 69 -14.72 2.53 -4.81
N ASP A 70 -15.87 2.05 -4.36
CA ASP A 70 -16.58 2.55 -3.19
C ASP A 70 -16.32 1.72 -1.94
N ARG A 71 -15.71 0.53 -2.07
CA ARG A 71 -15.55 -0.44 -0.98
C ARG A 71 -14.19 -1.11 -0.98
N SER A 72 -13.69 -1.39 0.22
CA SER A 72 -12.39 -2.03 0.42
C SER A 72 -12.36 -2.93 1.65
N ILE A 73 -11.39 -3.84 1.66
CA ILE A 73 -11.09 -4.71 2.79
C ILE A 73 -9.62 -4.55 3.14
N ASN A 74 -9.33 -4.43 4.43
CA ASN A 74 -7.98 -4.42 4.98
C ASN A 74 -7.85 -5.61 5.95
N PRO A 75 -7.08 -6.65 5.62
CA PRO A 75 -6.87 -7.81 6.51
C PRO A 75 -6.07 -7.45 7.77
N TYR A 76 -5.32 -6.35 7.71
CA TYR A 76 -4.46 -5.86 8.77
C TYR A 76 -4.65 -4.34 8.99
N ARG A 77 -4.20 -3.84 10.14
CA ARG A 77 -3.88 -2.42 10.34
C ARG A 77 -2.38 -2.27 10.58
N GLY A 78 -1.78 -1.26 9.97
CA GLY A 78 -0.33 -1.08 9.94
C GLY A 78 0.30 -1.90 8.83
N CYS A 79 1.58 -1.67 8.55
CA CYS A 79 2.28 -2.41 7.51
C CYS A 79 3.77 -2.62 7.83
N GLU A 80 4.17 -3.88 7.95
CA GLU A 80 5.56 -4.31 8.17
C GLU A 80 6.51 -3.91 7.04
N HIS A 81 6.00 -3.64 5.84
CA HIS A 81 6.81 -3.09 4.75
C HIS A 81 7.49 -1.78 5.13
N GLY A 82 6.89 -1.00 6.04
CA GLY A 82 7.51 0.19 6.61
C GLY A 82 7.85 1.28 5.61
N CYS A 83 7.12 1.42 4.49
CA CYS A 83 7.44 2.43 3.49
C CYS A 83 7.38 3.84 4.12
N ILE A 84 8.47 4.62 4.06
CA ILE A 84 8.54 5.92 4.77
C ILE A 84 7.44 6.89 4.33
N TYR A 85 7.13 6.91 3.04
CA TYR A 85 6.13 7.78 2.41
C TYR A 85 4.69 7.25 2.49
N CYS A 86 4.42 6.21 3.27
CA CYS A 86 3.11 5.56 3.27
C CYS A 86 2.02 6.51 3.78
N PHE A 87 1.11 6.90 2.87
CA PHE A 87 0.00 7.81 3.18
C PHE A 87 -0.98 7.26 4.24
N ALA A 88 -0.90 5.97 4.56
CA ALA A 88 -1.75 5.30 5.53
C ALA A 88 -1.20 5.36 6.97
N ARG A 89 0.06 5.79 7.17
CA ARG A 89 0.64 6.00 8.51
C ARG A 89 -0.27 6.80 9.46
N PRO A 90 -0.92 7.90 9.03
CA PRO A 90 -1.81 8.66 9.89
C PRO A 90 -3.04 7.89 10.41
N SER A 91 -3.35 6.71 9.87
CA SER A 91 -4.44 5.87 10.35
C SER A 91 -4.16 5.26 11.72
N HIS A 92 -2.89 5.06 12.09
CA HIS A 92 -2.49 4.55 13.40
C HIS A 92 -2.81 5.50 14.55
N ALA A 93 -2.87 6.80 14.28
CA ALA A 93 -3.29 7.77 15.29
C ALA A 93 -4.72 7.48 15.81
N TYR A 94 -5.63 6.96 14.98
CA TYR A 94 -6.98 6.58 15.43
C TYR A 94 -7.00 5.35 16.35
N LEU A 95 -5.87 4.66 16.50
CA LEU A 95 -5.70 3.50 17.38
C LEU A 95 -5.01 3.87 18.70
N GLY A 96 -4.71 5.15 18.95
CA GLY A 96 -3.85 5.53 20.08
C GLY A 96 -2.38 5.18 19.86
N LEU A 97 -1.96 4.98 18.60
CA LEU A 97 -0.58 4.58 18.24
C LEU A 97 0.11 5.65 17.40
N SER A 98 1.44 5.66 17.43
CA SER A 98 2.22 6.59 16.61
C SER A 98 2.11 6.26 15.10
N PRO A 99 1.98 7.28 14.23
CA PRO A 99 2.15 7.11 12.78
C PRO A 99 3.60 6.78 12.34
N GLY A 100 4.59 6.89 13.23
CA GLY A 100 6.00 6.59 12.98
C GLY A 100 6.32 5.11 13.04
N LEU A 101 7.19 4.73 13.98
CA LEU A 101 7.64 3.34 14.17
C LEU A 101 6.49 2.40 14.56
N ASP A 102 5.50 2.83 15.35
CA ASP A 102 4.37 1.98 15.72
C ASP A 102 3.58 1.48 14.48
N PHE A 103 3.48 2.28 13.40
CA PHE A 103 2.80 1.87 12.16
C PHE A 103 3.39 0.58 11.52
N GLU A 104 4.70 0.39 11.64
CA GLU A 104 5.43 -0.71 11.01
C GLU A 104 5.87 -1.80 12.01
N THR A 105 5.59 -1.59 13.30
CA THR A 105 5.99 -2.49 14.40
C THR A 105 4.85 -2.91 15.31
N ARG A 106 3.72 -2.21 15.36
CA ARG A 106 2.53 -2.59 16.12
C ARG A 106 1.38 -2.83 15.14
N LEU A 107 1.28 -4.07 14.69
CA LEU A 107 0.26 -4.48 13.73
C LEU A 107 -0.99 -5.00 14.43
N ILE A 108 -2.12 -4.88 13.74
CA ILE A 108 -3.38 -5.49 14.17
C ILE A 108 -3.86 -6.42 13.06
N ALA A 109 -4.08 -7.70 13.38
CA ALA A 109 -4.60 -8.70 12.46
C ALA A 109 -6.12 -8.90 12.67
N ARG A 110 -6.83 -9.28 11.60
CA ARG A 110 -8.26 -9.59 11.62
C ARG A 110 -8.52 -11.05 11.24
N PRO A 111 -8.23 -12.03 12.10
CA PRO A 111 -8.39 -13.44 11.76
C PRO A 111 -9.82 -13.81 11.36
N ASP A 112 -10.83 -13.16 11.95
CA ASP A 112 -12.25 -13.42 11.67
C ASP A 112 -12.78 -12.71 10.40
N ALA A 113 -11.94 -11.94 9.71
CA ALA A 113 -12.33 -11.20 8.51
C ALA A 113 -12.99 -12.08 7.41
N PRO A 114 -12.51 -13.31 7.10
CA PRO A 114 -13.15 -14.16 6.10
C PRO A 114 -14.58 -14.57 6.49
N ALA A 115 -14.78 -14.97 7.75
CA ALA A 115 -16.10 -15.39 8.24
C ALA A 115 -17.11 -14.24 8.23
N LEU A 116 -16.67 -13.04 8.66
CA LEU A 116 -17.48 -11.83 8.60
C LEU A 116 -17.77 -11.39 7.17
N LEU A 117 -16.81 -11.52 6.25
CA LEU A 117 -17.02 -11.26 4.83
C LEU A 117 -18.13 -12.16 4.28
N ALA A 118 -18.04 -13.47 4.51
CA ALA A 118 -19.05 -14.41 4.04
C ALA A 118 -20.45 -14.06 4.58
N LYS A 119 -20.55 -13.63 5.85
CA LYS A 119 -21.79 -13.16 6.46
C LYS A 119 -22.33 -11.89 5.78
N GLU A 120 -21.47 -10.91 5.52
CA GLU A 120 -21.87 -9.66 4.85
C GLU A 120 -22.31 -9.88 3.41
N LEU A 121 -21.62 -10.74 2.64
CA LEU A 121 -21.97 -11.06 1.26
C LEU A 121 -23.29 -11.85 1.15
N ARG A 122 -23.70 -12.58 2.19
CA ARG A 122 -24.99 -13.30 2.25
C ARG A 122 -26.20 -12.42 2.53
N ALA A 123 -26.00 -11.15 2.90
CA ALA A 123 -27.11 -10.26 3.20
C ALA A 123 -28.02 -10.08 1.98
N ARG A 124 -29.35 -10.21 2.15
CA ARG A 124 -30.32 -10.11 1.04
C ARG A 124 -30.25 -8.80 0.26
N ALA A 125 -29.81 -7.72 0.91
CA ALA A 125 -29.67 -6.39 0.31
C ALA A 125 -28.25 -6.15 -0.28
N TYR A 126 -27.37 -7.14 -0.25
CA TYR A 126 -26.01 -6.99 -0.77
C TYR A 126 -26.01 -6.87 -2.29
N VAL A 127 -25.36 -5.81 -2.79
CA VAL A 127 -25.17 -5.59 -4.24
C VAL A 127 -23.67 -5.69 -4.55
N PRO A 128 -23.25 -6.65 -5.41
CA PRO A 128 -21.85 -6.84 -5.75
C PRO A 128 -21.29 -5.63 -6.50
N GLN A 129 -20.09 -5.22 -6.10
CA GLN A 129 -19.23 -4.23 -6.79
C GLN A 129 -17.79 -4.59 -6.47
N THR A 130 -16.83 -4.19 -7.31
CA THR A 130 -15.41 -4.50 -7.09
C THR A 130 -14.95 -4.11 -5.68
N ILE A 131 -14.45 -5.08 -4.91
CA ILE A 131 -13.77 -4.82 -3.65
C ILE A 131 -12.30 -4.53 -3.93
N ALA A 132 -11.80 -3.40 -3.41
CA ALA A 132 -10.38 -3.08 -3.44
C ALA A 132 -9.67 -3.61 -2.17
N ILE A 133 -8.53 -4.27 -2.36
CA ILE A 133 -7.65 -4.72 -1.28
C ILE A 133 -6.27 -4.09 -1.53
N GLY A 134 -5.55 -3.71 -0.48
CA GLY A 134 -4.29 -2.96 -0.63
C GLY A 134 -4.46 -1.45 -0.55
N THR A 135 -5.56 -0.98 0.04
CA THR A 135 -5.92 0.43 0.05
C THR A 135 -5.30 1.19 1.22
N ASN A 136 -5.17 0.58 2.41
CA ASN A 136 -4.59 1.22 3.60
C ASN A 136 -3.41 0.42 4.19
N THR A 137 -3.39 -0.89 3.97
CA THR A 137 -2.27 -1.77 4.32
C THR A 137 -1.93 -2.64 3.11
N ASP A 138 -0.71 -3.19 3.08
CA ASP A 138 -0.37 -4.21 2.10
C ASP A 138 -0.89 -5.60 2.57
N PRO A 139 -1.76 -6.27 1.79
CA PRO A 139 -2.31 -7.56 2.17
C PRO A 139 -1.27 -8.68 2.15
N TYR A 140 -0.14 -8.51 1.47
CA TYR A 140 0.91 -9.50 1.26
C TYR A 140 2.24 -9.11 1.94
N GLN A 141 2.15 -8.33 3.02
CA GLN A 141 3.26 -8.04 3.92
C GLN A 141 3.77 -9.31 4.64
N PRO A 142 5.00 -9.31 5.22
CA PRO A 142 5.63 -10.52 5.74
C PRO A 142 4.77 -11.40 6.68
N ILE A 143 4.00 -10.80 7.60
CA ILE A 143 3.09 -11.52 8.51
C ILE A 143 2.04 -12.41 7.80
N GLU A 144 1.65 -12.08 6.56
CA GLU A 144 0.65 -12.86 5.80
C GLU A 144 1.18 -14.25 5.44
N ARG A 145 2.50 -14.47 5.49
CA ARG A 145 3.10 -15.81 5.32
C ARG A 145 2.53 -16.79 6.34
N ASP A 146 2.41 -16.35 7.60
CA ASP A 146 2.04 -17.22 8.72
C ASP A 146 0.55 -17.14 9.03
N ARG A 147 -0.07 -15.97 8.84
CA ARG A 147 -1.48 -15.73 9.19
C ARG A 147 -2.47 -16.22 8.15
N GLY A 148 -2.15 -16.18 6.86
CA GLY A 148 -3.01 -16.70 5.79
C GLY A 148 -4.41 -16.05 5.69
N ILE A 149 -4.61 -14.86 6.25
CA ILE A 149 -5.91 -14.18 6.32
C ILE A 149 -6.33 -13.73 4.92
N MET A 150 -5.39 -13.18 4.15
CA MET A 150 -5.66 -12.75 2.77
C MET A 150 -6.09 -13.92 1.90
N ARG A 151 -5.42 -15.07 2.02
CA ARG A 151 -5.79 -16.29 1.28
C ARG A 151 -7.22 -16.74 1.60
N GLN A 152 -7.61 -16.72 2.87
CA GLN A 152 -8.98 -17.07 3.29
C GLN A 152 -10.01 -16.05 2.77
N ILE A 153 -9.69 -14.75 2.76
CA ILE A 153 -10.53 -13.72 2.13
C ILE A 153 -10.71 -14.02 0.63
N LEU A 154 -9.64 -14.40 -0.08
CA LEU A 154 -9.73 -14.78 -1.50
C LEU A 154 -10.59 -16.01 -1.72
N GLN A 155 -10.51 -17.02 -0.85
CA GLN A 155 -11.38 -18.19 -0.94
C GLN A 155 -12.86 -17.78 -0.85
N VAL A 156 -13.22 -16.94 0.13
CA VAL A 156 -14.58 -16.42 0.26
C VAL A 156 -14.99 -15.64 -0.99
N LEU A 157 -14.14 -14.77 -1.52
CA LEU A 157 -14.47 -14.02 -2.74
C LEU A 157 -14.63 -14.94 -3.96
N SER A 158 -13.80 -15.98 -4.07
CA SER A 158 -13.90 -16.99 -5.12
C SER A 158 -15.20 -17.78 -5.02
N ASP A 159 -15.57 -18.25 -3.83
CA ASP A 159 -16.78 -19.04 -3.59
C ASP A 159 -18.06 -18.26 -3.95
N PHE A 160 -18.03 -16.93 -3.77
CA PHE A 160 -19.14 -16.04 -4.09
C PHE A 160 -19.08 -15.48 -5.52
N ASN A 161 -18.08 -15.87 -6.32
CA ASN A 161 -17.75 -15.26 -7.63
C ASN A 161 -17.72 -13.71 -7.55
N HIS A 162 -17.13 -13.18 -6.50
CA HIS A 162 -17.15 -11.76 -6.20
C HIS A 162 -15.93 -11.05 -6.79
N PRO A 163 -16.09 -9.91 -7.49
CA PRO A 163 -14.96 -9.20 -8.11
C PRO A 163 -14.03 -8.55 -7.09
N VAL A 164 -12.72 -8.63 -7.35
CA VAL A 164 -11.66 -8.11 -6.49
C VAL A 164 -10.53 -7.46 -7.30
N GLY A 165 -10.12 -6.27 -6.86
CA GLY A 165 -8.89 -5.60 -7.30
C GLY A 165 -7.89 -5.56 -6.16
N ILE A 166 -6.68 -6.07 -6.37
CA ILE A 166 -5.65 -6.15 -5.32
C ILE A 166 -4.49 -5.24 -5.69
N VAL A 167 -4.03 -4.42 -4.77
CA VAL A 167 -2.78 -3.65 -4.91
C VAL A 167 -1.79 -4.14 -3.87
N THR A 168 -0.55 -4.42 -4.29
CA THR A 168 0.49 -4.86 -3.36
C THR A 168 1.90 -4.51 -3.86
N LYS A 169 2.86 -4.50 -2.94
CA LYS A 169 4.30 -4.53 -3.17
C LYS A 169 4.91 -5.90 -2.83
N GLY A 170 4.15 -6.78 -2.20
CA GLY A 170 4.58 -8.10 -1.75
C GLY A 170 4.57 -9.13 -2.89
N ALA A 171 5.67 -9.87 -3.04
CA ALA A 171 5.78 -10.99 -3.97
C ALA A 171 5.07 -12.26 -3.46
N LEU A 172 4.57 -12.26 -2.21
CA LEU A 172 3.82 -13.38 -1.63
C LEU A 172 2.49 -13.62 -2.36
N ILE A 173 1.98 -12.66 -3.11
CA ILE A 173 0.77 -12.82 -3.93
C ILE A 173 0.87 -13.99 -4.91
N SER A 174 2.07 -14.35 -5.39
CA SER A 174 2.26 -15.50 -6.26
C SER A 174 1.83 -16.83 -5.61
N ARG A 175 1.77 -16.91 -4.27
CA ARG A 175 1.25 -18.07 -3.52
C ARG A 175 -0.21 -18.36 -3.86
N ASP A 176 -1.00 -17.30 -4.10
CA ASP A 176 -2.46 -17.40 -4.24
C ASP A 176 -2.91 -17.37 -5.71
N ILE A 177 -1.98 -17.62 -6.65
CA ILE A 177 -2.28 -17.77 -8.09
C ILE A 177 -3.33 -18.86 -8.33
N ASP A 178 -3.31 -19.92 -7.54
CA ASP A 178 -4.27 -21.03 -7.64
C ASP A 178 -5.73 -20.60 -7.42
N ILE A 179 -5.96 -19.52 -6.67
CA ILE A 179 -7.29 -18.91 -6.47
C ILE A 179 -7.51 -17.78 -7.48
N LEU A 180 -6.50 -16.93 -7.69
CA LEU A 180 -6.62 -15.72 -8.51
C LEU A 180 -6.77 -16.02 -9.99
N ALA A 181 -6.10 -17.03 -10.54
CA ALA A 181 -6.17 -17.35 -11.97
C ALA A 181 -7.57 -17.82 -12.40
N PRO A 182 -8.26 -18.75 -11.69
CA PRO A 182 -9.65 -19.06 -11.98
C PRO A 182 -10.60 -17.86 -11.86
N MET A 183 -10.37 -16.96 -10.91
CA MET A 183 -11.15 -15.72 -10.79
C MET A 183 -10.89 -14.77 -11.97
N ALA A 184 -9.63 -14.61 -12.39
CA ALA A 184 -9.24 -13.77 -13.52
C ALA A 184 -9.82 -14.29 -14.84
N ALA A 185 -9.83 -15.61 -15.06
CA ALA A 185 -10.46 -16.24 -16.22
C ALA A 185 -11.98 -15.94 -16.34
N LYS A 186 -12.64 -15.68 -15.20
CA LYS A 186 -14.04 -15.25 -15.13
C LYS A 186 -14.21 -13.72 -15.24
N GLY A 187 -13.13 -12.95 -15.34
CA GLY A 187 -13.17 -11.48 -15.31
C GLY A 187 -13.44 -10.90 -13.92
N LEU A 188 -13.11 -11.63 -12.85
CA LEU A 188 -13.39 -11.27 -11.45
C LEU A 188 -12.15 -10.75 -10.71
N ALA A 189 -10.94 -11.01 -11.16
CA ALA A 189 -9.72 -10.61 -10.45
C ALA A 189 -8.77 -9.80 -11.34
N ARG A 190 -8.14 -8.78 -10.75
CA ARG A 190 -6.99 -8.07 -11.33
C ARG A 190 -6.02 -7.63 -10.25
N VAL A 191 -4.75 -7.51 -10.61
CA VAL A 191 -3.67 -7.19 -9.66
C VAL A 191 -2.93 -5.92 -10.08
N GLY A 192 -2.61 -5.08 -9.11
CA GLY A 192 -1.72 -3.93 -9.23
C GLY A 192 -0.44 -4.19 -8.44
N ILE A 193 0.71 -4.19 -9.10
CA ILE A 193 2.02 -4.31 -8.45
C ILE A 193 2.72 -2.95 -8.46
N SER A 194 3.04 -2.43 -7.28
CA SER A 194 3.76 -1.15 -7.17
C SER A 194 5.27 -1.32 -7.31
N ILE A 195 5.88 -0.58 -8.22
CA ILE A 195 7.34 -0.46 -8.39
C ILE A 195 7.71 1.01 -8.32
N THR A 196 8.42 1.38 -7.25
CA THR A 196 8.77 2.77 -6.94
C THR A 196 10.10 3.19 -7.60
N THR A 197 11.03 2.24 -7.72
CA THR A 197 12.39 2.40 -8.25
C THR A 197 12.89 1.03 -8.75
N LEU A 198 13.86 0.99 -9.66
CA LEU A 198 14.61 -0.23 -10.01
C LEU A 198 15.94 -0.33 -9.25
N ASP A 199 16.36 0.75 -8.58
CA ASP A 199 17.57 0.78 -7.77
C ASP A 199 17.37 0.08 -6.41
N ASN A 200 18.21 -0.91 -6.13
CA ASN A 200 18.14 -1.70 -4.90
C ASN A 200 18.47 -0.87 -3.66
N ALA A 201 19.37 0.11 -3.75
CA ALA A 201 19.75 0.93 -2.61
C ALA A 201 18.58 1.85 -2.20
N THR A 202 18.00 2.55 -3.17
CA THR A 202 16.83 3.41 -2.99
C THR A 202 15.61 2.61 -2.52
N SER A 203 15.37 1.42 -3.09
CA SER A 203 14.29 0.54 -2.62
C SER A 203 14.46 0.14 -1.16
N ARG A 204 15.66 -0.29 -0.73
CA ARG A 204 15.92 -0.66 0.67
C ARG A 204 15.81 0.53 1.63
N ALA A 205 16.22 1.71 1.21
CA ALA A 205 16.15 2.90 2.04
C ALA A 205 14.70 3.37 2.24
N MET A 206 13.88 3.35 1.18
CA MET A 206 12.50 3.83 1.23
C MET A 206 11.49 2.78 1.71
N GLU A 207 11.74 1.51 1.38
CA GLU A 207 10.81 0.38 1.51
C GLU A 207 11.53 -0.84 2.13
N PRO A 208 12.07 -0.76 3.35
CA PRO A 208 13.11 -1.66 3.86
C PRO A 208 12.73 -3.13 3.95
N ARG A 209 11.43 -3.44 4.11
CA ARG A 209 10.94 -4.83 4.17
C ARG A 209 10.10 -5.23 2.96
N VAL A 210 10.03 -4.39 1.93
CA VAL A 210 9.41 -4.72 0.64
C VAL A 210 10.38 -5.59 -0.18
N PRO A 211 9.88 -6.60 -0.93
CA PRO A 211 10.71 -7.33 -1.87
C PRO A 211 11.38 -6.41 -2.90
N LEU A 212 12.65 -6.67 -3.18
CA LEU A 212 13.43 -5.90 -4.15
C LEU A 212 12.74 -5.81 -5.53
N PRO A 213 13.00 -4.76 -6.33
CA PRO A 213 12.35 -4.55 -7.62
C PRO A 213 12.35 -5.78 -8.55
N ALA A 214 13.48 -6.51 -8.62
CA ALA A 214 13.57 -7.73 -9.43
C ALA A 214 12.60 -8.83 -8.98
N ALA A 215 12.32 -8.96 -7.68
CA ALA A 215 11.33 -9.92 -7.18
C ALA A 215 9.90 -9.50 -7.53
N ARG A 216 9.61 -8.20 -7.51
CA ARG A 216 8.31 -7.64 -7.95
C ARG A 216 8.08 -7.86 -9.44
N LEU A 217 9.10 -7.65 -10.28
CA LEU A 217 9.02 -7.95 -11.72
C LEU A 217 8.78 -9.45 -11.98
N ARG A 218 9.43 -10.35 -11.23
CA ARG A 218 9.14 -11.79 -11.30
C ARG A 218 7.70 -12.11 -10.90
N ALA A 219 7.16 -11.47 -9.88
CA ALA A 219 5.76 -11.65 -9.48
C ALA A 219 4.80 -11.20 -10.61
N ILE A 220 5.09 -10.08 -11.30
CA ILE A 220 4.32 -9.65 -12.49
C ILE A 220 4.34 -10.76 -13.56
N ARG A 221 5.51 -11.32 -13.88
CA ARG A 221 5.64 -12.42 -14.84
C ARG A 221 4.81 -13.64 -14.43
N GLN A 222 4.95 -14.10 -13.19
CA GLN A 222 4.22 -15.27 -12.68
C GLN A 222 2.70 -15.10 -12.72
N LEU A 223 2.20 -13.92 -12.34
CA LEU A 223 0.77 -13.62 -12.38
C LEU A 223 0.25 -13.56 -13.83
N THR A 224 0.98 -12.91 -14.73
CA THR A 224 0.58 -12.76 -16.13
C THR A 224 0.66 -14.08 -16.89
N ASP A 225 1.67 -14.93 -16.61
CA ASP A 225 1.76 -16.31 -17.11
C ASP A 225 0.55 -17.15 -16.71
N ALA A 226 -0.02 -16.88 -15.54
CA ALA A 226 -1.22 -17.55 -15.05
C ALA A 226 -2.53 -16.94 -15.60
N GLY A 227 -2.45 -15.97 -16.53
CA GLY A 227 -3.61 -15.31 -17.13
C GLY A 227 -4.27 -14.24 -16.26
N ILE A 228 -3.57 -13.72 -15.25
CA ILE A 228 -4.07 -12.64 -14.40
C ILE A 228 -3.64 -11.29 -15.00
N ASP A 229 -4.61 -10.40 -15.24
CA ASP A 229 -4.32 -9.03 -15.66
C ASP A 229 -3.55 -8.28 -14.57
N VAL A 230 -2.32 -7.88 -14.91
CA VAL A 230 -1.45 -7.11 -14.02
C VAL A 230 -1.26 -5.69 -14.52
N ARG A 231 -1.53 -4.73 -13.63
CA ARG A 231 -1.20 -3.32 -13.76
C ARG A 231 0.08 -3.01 -13.00
N VAL A 232 1.08 -2.40 -13.64
CA VAL A 232 2.19 -1.79 -12.92
C VAL A 232 1.78 -0.42 -12.36
N MET A 233 2.15 -0.16 -11.11
CA MET A 233 1.91 1.12 -10.45
C MET A 233 3.24 1.78 -10.15
N VAL A 234 3.62 2.81 -10.92
CA VAL A 234 4.79 3.63 -10.62
C VAL A 234 4.38 4.62 -9.53
N SER A 235 4.32 4.15 -8.28
CA SER A 235 3.62 4.82 -7.19
C SER A 235 4.25 4.58 -5.80
N PRO A 236 4.73 5.66 -5.14
CA PRO A 236 4.75 7.05 -5.61
C PRO A 236 5.90 7.32 -6.60
N ILE A 237 5.71 8.32 -7.46
CA ILE A 237 6.83 9.01 -8.10
C ILE A 237 7.38 10.03 -7.09
N VAL A 238 8.64 9.87 -6.68
CA VAL A 238 9.34 10.85 -5.84
C VAL A 238 10.16 11.76 -6.74
N PRO A 239 9.83 13.06 -6.82
CA PRO A 239 10.52 13.96 -7.74
C PRO A 239 11.99 14.14 -7.34
N ALA A 240 12.87 14.23 -8.34
CA ALA A 240 14.33 14.31 -8.17
C ALA A 240 14.97 13.13 -7.42
N LEU A 241 14.24 12.02 -7.22
CA LEU A 241 14.75 10.77 -6.64
C LEU A 241 14.46 9.59 -7.56
N THR A 242 13.18 9.33 -7.88
CA THR A 242 12.77 8.15 -8.68
C THR A 242 12.11 8.49 -10.01
N ASP A 243 11.74 9.75 -10.24
CA ASP A 243 11.07 10.22 -11.47
C ASP A 243 11.88 10.03 -12.76
N HIS A 244 13.20 9.95 -12.67
CA HIS A 244 14.09 9.63 -13.79
C HIS A 244 14.05 8.15 -14.22
N GLU A 245 13.49 7.26 -13.39
CA GLU A 245 13.42 5.82 -13.67
C GLU A 245 12.09 5.40 -14.32
N MET A 246 11.11 6.30 -14.37
CA MET A 246 9.73 6.01 -14.74
C MET A 246 9.62 5.20 -16.05
N GLU A 247 10.27 5.63 -17.12
CA GLU A 247 10.22 4.94 -18.42
C GLU A 247 10.89 3.56 -18.36
N ARG A 248 11.98 3.43 -17.58
CA ARG A 248 12.65 2.13 -17.39
C ARG A 248 11.80 1.16 -16.57
N ILE A 249 11.10 1.66 -15.55
CA ILE A 249 10.14 0.85 -14.78
C ILE A 249 9.02 0.36 -15.69
N LEU A 250 8.46 1.24 -16.53
CA LEU A 250 7.39 0.87 -17.46
C LEU A 250 7.88 -0.17 -18.47
N ALA A 251 9.06 0.01 -19.05
CA ALA A 251 9.64 -0.97 -19.98
C ALA A 251 9.85 -2.33 -19.31
N ALA A 252 10.51 -2.37 -18.15
CA ALA A 252 10.75 -3.61 -17.42
C ALA A 252 9.45 -4.32 -17.01
N ALA A 253 8.41 -3.56 -16.65
CA ALA A 253 7.11 -4.13 -16.32
C ALA A 253 6.35 -4.65 -17.54
N ALA A 254 6.42 -3.96 -18.68
CA ALA A 254 5.88 -4.44 -19.95
C ALA A 254 6.58 -5.73 -20.40
N ASP A 255 7.91 -5.79 -20.29
CA ASP A 255 8.70 -7.00 -20.57
C ASP A 255 8.31 -8.16 -19.65
N ALA A 256 7.97 -7.85 -18.39
CA ALA A 256 7.44 -8.83 -17.44
C ALA A 256 5.98 -9.23 -17.71
N GLY A 257 5.29 -8.62 -18.68
CA GLY A 257 3.94 -8.99 -19.09
C GLY A 257 2.82 -8.10 -18.55
N ALA A 258 3.12 -6.99 -17.86
CA ALA A 258 2.08 -6.06 -17.42
C ALA A 258 1.29 -5.51 -18.62
N VAL A 259 -0.03 -5.43 -18.49
CA VAL A 259 -0.95 -4.99 -19.56
C VAL A 259 -1.45 -3.56 -19.37
N ALA A 260 -1.26 -3.00 -18.17
CA ALA A 260 -1.71 -1.67 -17.82
C ALA A 260 -0.71 -0.96 -16.92
N ALA A 261 -0.79 0.37 -16.89
CA ALA A 261 0.07 1.18 -16.02
C ALA A 261 -0.65 2.40 -15.44
N ASN A 262 -0.34 2.73 -14.19
CA ASN A 262 -0.65 4.04 -13.61
C ASN A 262 0.51 4.61 -12.78
N SER A 263 0.36 5.88 -12.41
CA SER A 263 1.29 6.58 -11.55
C SER A 263 0.54 7.51 -10.63
N ILE A 264 1.11 7.72 -9.44
CA ILE A 264 0.67 8.70 -8.45
C ILE A 264 1.91 9.43 -7.98
N VAL A 265 1.86 10.75 -7.85
CA VAL A 265 2.98 11.52 -7.28
C VAL A 265 3.06 11.31 -5.76
N LEU A 266 4.23 11.54 -5.16
CA LEU A 266 4.40 11.46 -3.71
C LEU A 266 3.35 12.30 -2.96
N ARG A 267 2.73 11.69 -1.94
CA ARG A 267 1.73 12.30 -1.07
C ARG A 267 2.25 12.26 0.36
N LEU A 268 2.24 13.41 1.04
CA LEU A 268 2.76 13.55 2.40
C LEU A 268 1.69 14.06 3.39
N PRO A 269 0.57 13.36 3.56
CA PRO A 269 -0.48 13.82 4.47
C PRO A 269 0.00 13.79 5.93
N ARG A 270 -0.31 14.86 6.67
CA ARG A 270 -0.16 14.92 8.13
C ARG A 270 1.27 14.56 8.58
N GLU A 271 1.41 13.60 9.49
CA GLU A 271 2.69 13.20 10.11
C GLU A 271 3.69 12.64 9.08
N VAL A 272 3.20 12.16 7.93
CA VAL A 272 4.06 11.62 6.85
C VAL A 272 5.01 12.69 6.31
N SER A 273 4.61 13.96 6.29
CA SER A 273 5.49 15.05 5.85
C SER A 273 6.74 15.17 6.71
N GLY A 274 6.57 15.23 8.04
CA GLY A 274 7.69 15.28 8.99
C GLY A 274 8.59 14.05 8.85
N LEU A 275 8.00 12.86 8.91
CA LEU A 275 8.72 11.59 8.78
C LEU A 275 9.55 11.51 7.48
N PHE A 276 8.98 11.97 6.36
CA PHE A 276 9.67 11.94 5.07
C PHE A 276 10.80 12.98 4.98
N ARG A 277 10.62 14.17 5.57
CA ARG A 277 11.67 15.19 5.64
C ARG A 277 12.87 14.69 6.44
N ASP A 278 12.63 14.18 7.65
CA ASP A 278 13.69 13.63 8.50
C ASP A 278 14.45 12.53 7.75
N TRP A 279 13.71 11.63 7.08
CA TRP A 279 14.28 10.54 6.32
C TRP A 279 15.11 10.99 5.12
N VAL A 280 14.63 11.97 4.34
CA VAL A 280 15.36 12.43 3.15
C VAL A 280 16.59 13.25 3.53
N GLU A 281 16.53 14.01 4.62
CA GLU A 281 17.66 14.76 5.17
C GLU A 281 18.76 13.82 5.68
N GLN A 282 18.39 12.74 6.38
CA GLN A 282 19.37 11.76 6.86
C GLN A 282 19.92 10.87 5.73
N THR A 283 19.07 10.42 4.81
CA THR A 283 19.43 9.40 3.80
C THR A 283 20.05 10.00 2.55
N TYR A 284 19.60 11.19 2.15
CA TYR A 284 20.01 11.88 0.91
C TYR A 284 20.29 13.37 1.16
N PRO A 285 21.22 13.71 2.07
CA PRO A 285 21.45 15.09 2.50
C PRO A 285 21.85 16.03 1.34
N ASP A 286 22.56 15.50 0.34
CA ASP A 286 23.02 16.22 -0.86
C ASP A 286 21.87 16.70 -1.77
N ARG A 287 20.69 16.08 -1.67
CA ARG A 287 19.54 16.37 -2.53
C ARG A 287 18.21 16.55 -1.80
N ALA A 288 18.19 16.45 -0.47
CA ALA A 288 17.01 16.62 0.37
C ALA A 288 16.24 17.92 0.06
N ALA A 289 16.96 19.05 0.05
CA ALA A 289 16.37 20.36 -0.26
C ALA A 289 15.74 20.40 -1.65
N ARG A 290 16.39 19.80 -2.66
CA ARG A 290 15.88 19.73 -4.04
C ARG A 290 14.64 18.85 -4.14
N ILE A 291 14.64 17.69 -3.48
CA ILE A 291 13.49 16.77 -3.45
C ILE A 291 12.29 17.49 -2.84
N MET A 292 12.45 18.07 -1.65
CA MET A 292 11.34 18.76 -0.97
C MET A 292 10.87 20.01 -1.71
N ALA A 293 11.75 20.75 -2.38
CA ALA A 293 11.35 21.87 -3.23
C ALA A 293 10.44 21.39 -4.39
N ARG A 294 10.76 20.26 -5.04
CA ARG A 294 9.92 19.70 -6.10
C ARG A 294 8.62 19.08 -5.57
N VAL A 295 8.64 18.48 -4.39
CA VAL A 295 7.41 18.05 -3.70
C VAL A 295 6.48 19.24 -3.50
N ARG A 296 7.00 20.37 -3.01
CA ARG A 296 6.21 21.59 -2.83
C ARG A 296 5.66 22.13 -4.14
N GLU A 297 6.45 22.13 -5.21
CA GLU A 297 5.96 22.51 -6.54
C GLU A 297 4.76 21.64 -6.99
N LEU A 298 4.84 20.32 -6.78
CA LEU A 298 3.75 19.39 -7.09
C LEU A 298 2.48 19.62 -6.25
N HIS A 299 2.60 20.31 -5.11
CA HIS A 299 1.55 20.52 -4.11
C HIS A 299 1.30 22.02 -3.83
N GLY A 300 1.56 22.89 -4.80
CA GLY A 300 1.16 24.31 -4.72
C GLY A 300 1.90 25.13 -3.65
N GLY A 301 3.15 24.79 -3.38
CA GLY A 301 4.00 25.43 -2.38
C GLY A 301 3.98 24.76 -1.00
N GLN A 302 3.08 23.81 -0.77
CA GLN A 302 2.96 23.05 0.49
C GLN A 302 3.60 21.67 0.38
N ASP A 303 3.96 21.02 1.49
CA ASP A 303 4.46 19.65 1.42
C ASP A 303 3.38 18.65 0.95
N TYR A 304 2.10 18.99 1.11
CA TYR A 304 0.98 18.21 0.59
C TYR A 304 -0.30 19.05 0.45
N ASP A 305 -0.94 18.97 -0.72
CA ASP A 305 -2.27 19.50 -0.98
C ASP A 305 -3.29 18.35 -0.96
N PRO A 306 -4.29 18.34 -0.05
CA PRO A 306 -5.27 17.28 0.05
C PRO A 306 -6.43 17.38 -0.96
N ALA A 307 -6.48 18.41 -1.81
CA ALA A 307 -7.58 18.65 -2.75
C ALA A 307 -7.81 17.46 -3.71
N PHE A 308 -9.08 17.09 -3.88
CA PHE A 308 -9.47 16.07 -4.87
C PHE A 308 -9.10 16.53 -6.29
N GLY A 309 -8.83 15.58 -7.18
CA GLY A 309 -8.39 15.82 -8.54
C GLY A 309 -6.89 16.12 -8.67
N THR A 310 -6.28 16.82 -7.72
CA THR A 310 -4.85 17.21 -7.79
C THR A 310 -3.94 16.40 -6.86
N ARG A 311 -4.42 15.97 -5.68
CA ARG A 311 -3.59 15.29 -4.67
C ARG A 311 -2.86 14.02 -5.13
N MET A 312 -3.34 13.36 -6.20
CA MET A 312 -2.70 12.16 -6.76
C MET A 312 -1.87 12.43 -8.02
N THR A 313 -2.18 13.50 -8.75
CA THR A 313 -1.54 13.82 -10.04
C THR A 313 -0.50 14.92 -9.93
N GLY A 314 -0.55 15.73 -8.87
CA GLY A 314 0.23 16.96 -8.69
C GLY A 314 -0.23 18.10 -9.61
N GLN A 315 0.25 19.30 -9.29
CA GLN A 315 0.03 20.53 -10.06
C GLN A 315 1.34 21.17 -10.53
N GLY A 316 1.25 22.17 -11.41
CA GLY A 316 2.41 22.86 -11.98
C GLY A 316 3.11 22.13 -13.13
N GLU A 317 4.20 22.74 -13.60
CA GLU A 317 4.95 22.31 -14.79
C GLU A 317 5.64 20.96 -14.58
N TRP A 318 6.19 20.71 -13.38
CA TRP A 318 6.78 19.41 -13.08
C TRP A 318 5.78 18.26 -13.16
N ALA A 319 4.57 18.46 -12.63
CA ALA A 319 3.50 17.46 -12.71
C ALA A 319 3.05 17.23 -14.17
N ARG A 320 2.97 18.30 -14.97
CA ARG A 320 2.65 18.21 -16.40
C ARG A 320 3.72 17.42 -17.15
N LEU A 321 5.00 17.67 -16.88
CA LEU A 321 6.12 16.95 -17.49
C LEU A 321 6.10 15.46 -17.12
N ILE A 322 5.90 15.13 -15.85
CA ILE A 322 5.78 13.73 -15.39
C ILE A 322 4.63 13.03 -16.13
N ARG A 323 3.45 13.63 -16.19
CA ARG A 323 2.29 13.05 -16.90
C ARG A 323 2.58 12.84 -18.39
N GLN A 324 3.12 13.84 -19.08
CA GLN A 324 3.44 13.73 -20.51
C GLN A 324 4.45 12.62 -20.80
N ARG A 325 5.52 12.54 -19.99
CA ARG A 325 6.51 11.47 -20.09
C ARG A 325 5.89 10.10 -19.85
N PHE A 326 5.09 9.97 -18.79
CA PHE A 326 4.39 8.74 -18.46
C PHE A 326 3.47 8.29 -19.60
N ASP A 327 2.59 9.18 -20.07
CA ASP A 327 1.58 8.86 -21.07
C ASP A 327 2.21 8.54 -22.44
N LEU A 328 3.33 9.18 -22.78
CA LEU A 328 4.10 8.85 -23.98
C LEU A 328 4.74 7.45 -23.87
N ALA A 329 5.39 7.16 -22.74
CA ALA A 329 6.04 5.87 -22.51
C ALA A 329 5.01 4.72 -22.45
N ALA A 330 3.93 4.89 -21.70
CA ALA A 330 2.86 3.90 -21.60
C ALA A 330 2.24 3.59 -22.97
N ARG A 331 1.95 4.62 -23.79
CA ARG A 331 1.44 4.42 -25.16
C ARG A 331 2.44 3.68 -26.05
N ARG A 332 3.72 4.04 -26.01
CA ARG A 332 4.78 3.38 -26.80
C ARG A 332 4.94 1.90 -26.43
N LEU A 333 4.74 1.56 -25.16
CA LEU A 333 4.87 0.21 -24.63
C LEU A 333 3.56 -0.60 -24.68
N GLY A 334 2.46 -0.04 -25.21
CA GLY A 334 1.16 -0.72 -25.27
C GLY A 334 0.47 -0.90 -23.91
N LEU A 335 0.87 -0.17 -22.87
CA LEU A 335 0.31 -0.27 -21.53
C LEU A 335 -0.99 0.54 -21.42
N ALA A 336 -2.10 -0.14 -21.18
CA ALA A 336 -3.40 0.50 -21.03
C ALA A 336 -3.46 1.43 -19.80
N ARG A 337 -4.13 2.58 -19.93
CA ARG A 337 -4.40 3.48 -18.78
C ARG A 337 -5.61 3.01 -17.97
N HIS A 338 -6.61 2.47 -18.66
CA HIS A 338 -7.83 1.93 -18.08
C HIS A 338 -8.00 0.48 -18.53
N LEU A 339 -8.35 -0.38 -17.58
CA LEU A 339 -8.76 -1.74 -17.86
C LEU A 339 -10.30 -1.78 -17.81
N PRO A 340 -10.94 -2.71 -18.53
CA PRO A 340 -12.37 -2.94 -18.40
C PRO A 340 -12.80 -3.12 -16.93
N PRO A 341 -14.05 -2.76 -16.59
CA PRO A 341 -14.59 -3.06 -15.27
C PRO A 341 -14.65 -4.58 -15.06
N LEU A 342 -14.44 -5.01 -13.81
CA LEU A 342 -14.59 -6.42 -13.44
C LEU A 342 -16.08 -6.80 -13.45
N ARG A 343 -16.36 -8.06 -13.76
CA ARG A 343 -17.71 -8.60 -13.82
C ARG A 343 -18.34 -8.64 -12.43
N CYS A 344 -19.56 -8.13 -12.32
CA CYS A 344 -20.36 -8.21 -11.10
C CYS A 344 -21.59 -9.11 -11.28
N ASP A 345 -21.87 -9.52 -12.53
CA ASP A 345 -23.03 -10.31 -12.95
C ASP A 345 -22.90 -11.81 -12.61
N LEU A 346 -21.70 -12.27 -12.25
CA LEU A 346 -21.44 -13.66 -11.86
C LEU A 346 -21.63 -13.93 -10.36
N PHE A 347 -21.87 -12.88 -9.57
CA PHE A 347 -22.02 -13.01 -8.12
C PHE A 347 -23.14 -13.99 -7.78
N ALA A 348 -22.83 -14.95 -6.92
CA ALA A 348 -23.79 -15.94 -6.45
C ALA A 348 -23.49 -16.28 -4.99
N VAL A 349 -24.54 -16.44 -4.18
CA VAL A 349 -24.39 -16.90 -2.80
C VAL A 349 -24.23 -18.42 -2.81
N PRO A 350 -23.10 -18.98 -2.33
CA PRO A 350 -22.89 -20.42 -2.34
C PRO A 350 -23.84 -21.11 -1.34
N PRO A 351 -24.38 -22.29 -1.69
CA PRO A 351 -25.31 -23.00 -0.83
C PRO A 351 -24.67 -23.39 0.51
N GLN A 352 -25.45 -23.37 1.58
CA GLN A 352 -25.06 -23.86 2.90
C GLN A 352 -25.85 -25.10 3.29
N SER A 353 -25.28 -25.89 4.20
CA SER A 353 -26.00 -27.00 4.81
C SER A 353 -27.28 -26.48 5.46
N GLY A 354 -28.43 -26.97 5.00
CA GLY A 354 -29.75 -26.51 5.43
C GLY A 354 -30.47 -25.58 4.44
N ASP A 355 -29.80 -25.10 3.40
CA ASP A 355 -30.45 -24.39 2.30
C ASP A 355 -31.27 -25.38 1.46
N GLN A 356 -32.52 -25.01 1.14
CA GLN A 356 -33.32 -25.76 0.19
C GLN A 356 -32.75 -25.53 -1.22
N LEU A 357 -32.14 -26.57 -1.81
CA LEU A 357 -31.60 -26.49 -3.17
C LEU A 357 -32.73 -26.15 -4.15
N SER A 358 -32.55 -25.06 -4.90
CA SER A 358 -33.41 -24.68 -6.01
C SER A 358 -33.32 -25.74 -7.11
N LEU A 359 -34.33 -26.61 -7.20
CA LEU A 359 -34.50 -27.58 -8.30
C LEU A 359 -35.13 -26.87 -9.50
N PHE A 360 -34.40 -25.96 -10.15
CA PHE A 360 -34.84 -25.33 -11.39
C PHE A 360 -33.68 -25.15 -12.36
#